data_AF-A0A7Z0DRQ7-F1
#
_entry.id   AF-A0A7Z0DRQ7-F1
#
_cell.length_a   1.000
_cell.length_b   1.000
_cell.length_c   1.000
_cell.angle_alpha   90.00
_cell.angle_beta   90.00
_cell.angle_gamma   90.00
#
_symmetry.space_group_name_H-M   'P 1'
#
loop_
_entity.id
_entity.type
_entity.pdbx_description
1 polymer ?
#
loop_
_entity_poly.entity_id
_entity_poly.type
_entity_poly.pdbx_seq_one_letter_code
_entity_poly.pdbx_strand_id
1 'polypeptide(L)'
;MGPAIRASSLRGFVPLVERLGGEPDRLLARFGIPASALGSEDAWVPITEHDLMLDAAAAELRCPDLGLRLAEAQDLSILGPLAVAIQACSTAAEALETGSRYLYAHSPALRVAVEPDPHGRQGVVGLSYRKDLRESSYSPQATELGLGLFFRIASTLVGGLSGLRSVELPHQPLSPVRRYTDYFGVDVRFGRTTAVLRVDRRVLDEAFATANESIRLLALDHLRERYDDPAQRVSTQVRGALAEALGTNPPAVAAVARLLALHPRTLQRRLAAEGTSFEAVLDEVRRDATRRHLTTTMLPLAQVATLVGFTEQSTLSHAARRWFGCSPRELRREATRTALTLSH
;
A
#
# COMPACT_ATOMS: atom_id res chain seq x y z
N MET A 1 -7.62 -3.89 16.18
CA MET A 1 -8.21 -2.80 15.35
C MET A 1 -8.15 -3.30 13.91
N GLY A 2 -9.28 -3.27 13.19
CA GLY A 2 -9.27 -3.59 11.75
C GLY A 2 -8.44 -2.58 10.96
N PRO A 3 -8.17 -2.85 9.68
CA PRO A 3 -7.43 -1.93 8.85
C PRO A 3 -8.13 -0.59 8.72
N ALA A 4 -7.37 0.48 8.92
CA ALA A 4 -7.90 1.82 9.06
C ALA A 4 -7.02 2.85 8.35
N ILE A 5 -7.61 4.01 8.09
CA ILE A 5 -6.95 5.20 7.56
C ILE A 5 -7.42 6.41 8.36
N ARG A 6 -6.59 7.44 8.47
CA ARG A 6 -7.00 8.70 9.10
C ARG A 6 -8.16 9.32 8.36
N ALA A 7 -9.13 9.88 9.08
CA ALA A 7 -10.28 10.57 8.50
C ALA A 7 -9.86 11.79 7.65
N SER A 8 -8.68 12.35 7.89
CA SER A 8 -8.07 13.38 7.04
C SER A 8 -7.89 12.95 5.57
N SER A 9 -7.86 11.65 5.27
CA SER A 9 -7.88 11.12 3.89
C SER A 9 -9.16 11.46 3.12
N LEU A 10 -10.23 11.88 3.80
CA LEU A 10 -11.48 12.36 3.20
C LEU A 10 -11.56 13.90 3.18
N ARG A 11 -10.49 14.62 3.49
CA ARG A 11 -10.46 16.08 3.37
C ARG A 11 -10.81 16.49 1.94
N GLY A 12 -11.79 17.38 1.79
CA GLY A 12 -12.30 17.81 0.49
C GLY A 12 -13.40 16.92 -0.11
N PHE A 13 -13.73 15.77 0.50
CA PHE A 13 -14.75 14.84 0.00
C PHE A 13 -16.14 15.48 -0.01
N VAL A 14 -16.58 16.01 1.14
CA VAL A 14 -17.89 16.67 1.29
C VAL A 14 -18.12 17.75 0.23
N PRO A 15 -17.26 18.80 0.12
CA PRO A 15 -17.49 19.84 -0.88
C PRO A 15 -17.32 19.34 -2.32
N LEU A 16 -16.55 18.28 -2.57
CA LEU A 16 -16.46 17.68 -3.90
C LEU A 16 -17.77 16.99 -4.29
N VAL A 17 -18.34 16.18 -3.40
CA VAL A 17 -19.62 15.48 -3.62
C VAL A 17 -20.76 16.48 -3.82
N GLU A 18 -20.85 17.51 -2.99
CA GLU A 18 -21.86 18.57 -3.13
C GLU A 18 -21.77 19.29 -4.47
N ARG A 19 -20.55 19.65 -4.92
CA ARG A 19 -20.33 20.26 -6.23
C ARG A 19 -20.73 19.36 -7.41
N LEU A 20 -20.67 18.04 -7.22
CA LEU A 20 -21.11 17.06 -8.19
C LEU A 20 -22.62 16.75 -8.09
N GLY A 21 -23.35 17.43 -7.21
CA GLY A 21 -24.79 17.25 -7.01
C GLY A 21 -25.17 16.04 -6.15
N GLY A 22 -24.22 15.49 -5.40
CA GLY A 22 -24.44 14.35 -4.50
C GLY A 22 -24.79 14.73 -3.07
N GLU A 23 -25.17 13.73 -2.28
CA GLU A 23 -25.48 13.85 -0.85
C GLU A 23 -24.34 13.19 -0.03
N PRO A 24 -23.36 13.95 0.50
CA PRO A 24 -22.19 13.36 1.17
C PRO A 24 -22.55 12.56 2.41
N ASP A 25 -23.47 13.06 3.24
CA ASP A 25 -23.91 12.38 4.47
C ASP A 25 -24.56 11.02 4.17
N ARG A 26 -25.30 10.93 3.06
CA ARG A 26 -25.91 9.67 2.61
C ARG A 26 -24.86 8.64 2.20
N LEU A 27 -23.81 9.07 1.49
CA LEU A 27 -22.69 8.20 1.12
C LEU A 27 -21.93 7.75 2.38
N LEU A 28 -21.58 8.67 3.27
CA LEU A 28 -20.88 8.35 4.53
C LEU A 28 -21.68 7.37 5.38
N ALA A 29 -22.97 7.63 5.60
CA ALA A 29 -23.85 6.76 6.38
C ALA A 29 -24.00 5.36 5.77
N ARG A 30 -24.13 5.26 4.44
CA ARG A 30 -24.23 3.98 3.72
C ARG A 30 -23.02 3.07 3.94
N PHE A 31 -21.83 3.65 4.03
CA PHE A 31 -20.58 2.91 4.27
C PHE A 31 -20.16 2.91 5.74
N GLY A 32 -21.03 3.34 6.66
CA GLY A 32 -20.75 3.31 8.09
C GLY A 32 -19.62 4.24 8.55
N ILE A 33 -19.33 5.29 7.78
CA ILE A 33 -18.33 6.30 8.12
C ILE A 33 -19.06 7.44 8.87
N PRO A 34 -18.78 7.67 10.16
CA PRO A 34 -19.47 8.72 10.90
C PRO A 34 -19.01 10.10 10.41
N ALA A 35 -19.96 10.97 10.04
CA ALA A 35 -19.64 12.33 9.57
C ALA A 35 -18.83 13.15 10.60
N SER A 36 -19.02 12.88 11.90
CA SER A 36 -18.24 13.49 12.98
C SER A 36 -16.74 13.15 12.92
N ALA A 37 -16.35 12.05 12.27
CA ALA A 37 -14.93 11.73 12.06
C ALA A 37 -14.24 12.73 11.14
N LEU A 38 -14.95 13.33 10.18
CA LEU A 38 -14.36 14.28 9.22
C LEU A 38 -13.90 15.59 9.86
N GLY A 39 -14.49 15.95 11.00
CA GLY A 39 -14.11 17.14 11.77
C GLY A 39 -12.93 16.91 12.73
N SER A 40 -12.42 15.68 12.82
CA SER A 40 -11.32 15.33 13.73
C SER A 40 -10.10 14.85 12.95
N GLU A 41 -8.98 15.56 13.09
CA GLU A 41 -7.70 15.16 12.48
C GLU A 41 -7.13 13.85 13.07
N ASP A 42 -7.61 13.49 14.27
CA ASP A 42 -7.19 12.30 15.00
C ASP A 42 -8.10 11.08 14.77
N ALA A 43 -9.24 11.26 14.09
CA ALA A 43 -10.17 10.17 13.84
C ALA A 43 -9.62 9.16 12.83
N TRP A 44 -10.02 7.91 13.02
CA TRP A 44 -9.73 6.79 12.13
C TRP A 44 -11.04 6.30 11.53
N VAL A 45 -11.00 5.95 10.24
CA VAL A 45 -12.11 5.32 9.54
C VAL A 45 -11.67 3.96 9.00
N PRO A 46 -12.57 2.97 8.92
CA PRO A 46 -12.29 1.69 8.27
C PRO A 46 -11.89 1.91 6.81
N ILE A 47 -10.70 1.43 6.41
CA ILE A 47 -10.16 1.75 5.07
C ILE A 47 -10.91 1.01 3.95
N THR A 48 -11.47 -0.18 4.23
CA THR A 48 -12.27 -0.91 3.24
C THR A 48 -13.52 -0.14 2.87
N GLU A 49 -14.25 0.37 3.85
CA GLU A 49 -15.46 1.16 3.70
C GLU A 49 -15.16 2.51 3.04
N HIS A 50 -14.05 3.15 3.42
CA HIS A 50 -13.52 4.34 2.75
C HIS A 50 -13.33 4.11 1.25
N ASP A 51 -12.62 3.04 0.88
CA ASP A 51 -12.29 2.77 -0.52
C ASP A 51 -13.52 2.40 -1.35
N LEU A 52 -14.40 1.56 -0.80
CA LEU A 52 -15.67 1.21 -1.44
C LEU A 52 -16.59 2.43 -1.60
N MET A 53 -16.58 3.36 -0.65
CA MET A 53 -17.30 4.62 -0.75
C MET A 53 -16.78 5.49 -1.90
N LEU A 54 -15.46 5.61 -2.06
CA LEU A 54 -14.88 6.39 -3.16
C LEU A 54 -15.27 5.82 -4.53
N ASP A 55 -15.21 4.49 -4.69
CA ASP A 55 -15.63 3.83 -5.94
C ASP A 55 -17.13 4.01 -6.21
N ALA A 56 -17.97 3.89 -5.17
CA ALA A 56 -19.42 4.10 -5.30
C ALA A 56 -19.77 5.55 -5.62
N ALA A 57 -19.14 6.52 -4.96
CA ALA A 57 -19.33 7.95 -5.22
C ALA A 57 -18.95 8.29 -6.67
N ALA A 58 -17.83 7.76 -7.17
CA ALA A 58 -17.40 7.98 -8.55
C ALA A 58 -18.44 7.45 -9.56
N ALA A 59 -19.00 6.27 -9.31
CA ALA A 59 -20.01 5.67 -10.17
C ALA A 59 -21.36 6.43 -10.13
N GLU A 60 -21.86 6.73 -8.93
CA GLU A 60 -23.16 7.39 -8.72
C GLU A 60 -23.18 8.83 -9.25
N LEU A 61 -22.08 9.54 -9.07
CA LEU A 61 -21.92 10.94 -9.51
C LEU A 61 -21.41 11.04 -10.95
N ARG A 62 -21.21 9.91 -11.64
CA ARG A 62 -20.63 9.84 -13.00
C ARG A 62 -19.32 10.63 -13.11
N CYS A 63 -18.49 10.53 -12.07
CA CYS A 63 -17.22 11.24 -11.93
C CYS A 63 -16.07 10.22 -11.90
N PRO A 64 -15.62 9.72 -13.07
CA PRO A 64 -14.60 8.67 -13.12
C PRO A 64 -13.21 9.11 -12.64
N ASP A 65 -12.94 10.42 -12.52
CA ASP A 65 -11.70 11.00 -11.98
C ASP A 65 -11.85 11.49 -10.53
N LEU A 66 -12.83 10.98 -9.77
CA LEU A 66 -13.12 11.44 -8.40
C LEU A 66 -11.88 11.36 -7.50
N GLY A 67 -11.11 10.28 -7.57
CA GLY A 67 -9.87 10.09 -6.81
C GLY A 67 -8.84 11.18 -7.11
N LEU A 68 -8.59 11.49 -8.38
CA LEU A 68 -7.70 12.59 -8.78
C LEU A 68 -8.23 13.96 -8.32
N ARG A 69 -9.54 14.23 -8.45
CA ARG A 69 -10.14 15.49 -7.97
C ARG A 69 -10.04 15.63 -6.46
N LEU A 70 -10.18 14.54 -5.71
CA LEU A 70 -10.00 14.56 -4.27
C LEU A 70 -8.53 14.79 -3.92
N ALA A 71 -7.60 14.19 -4.67
CA ALA A 71 -6.18 14.49 -4.54
C ALA A 71 -5.87 15.97 -4.80
N GLU A 72 -6.60 16.66 -5.70
CA GLU A 72 -6.51 18.12 -5.95
C GLU A 72 -6.97 18.96 -4.75
N ALA A 73 -7.85 18.42 -3.91
CA ALA A 73 -8.34 19.09 -2.72
C ALA A 73 -7.47 18.85 -1.47
N GLN A 74 -6.36 18.10 -1.60
CA GLN A 74 -5.51 17.68 -0.49
C GLN A 74 -4.06 18.13 -0.64
N ASP A 75 -3.36 18.20 0.49
CA ASP A 75 -1.94 18.51 0.56
C ASP A 75 -1.26 17.66 1.63
N LEU A 76 0.04 17.89 1.84
CA LEU A 76 0.85 17.13 2.77
C LEU A 76 0.28 17.10 4.21
N SER A 77 -0.47 18.11 4.63
CA SER A 77 -0.99 18.20 6.00
C SER A 77 -2.03 17.13 6.35
N ILE A 78 -2.58 16.39 5.37
CA ILE A 78 -3.44 15.24 5.67
C ILE A 78 -2.69 14.11 6.42
N LEU A 79 -1.36 14.10 6.35
CA LEU A 79 -0.51 13.15 7.08
C LEU A 79 -0.31 13.53 8.55
N GLY A 80 -0.84 14.68 9.01
CA GLY A 80 -0.76 15.11 10.41
C GLY A 80 0.70 15.24 10.88
N PRO A 81 1.09 14.68 12.04
CA PRO A 81 2.47 14.78 12.55
C PRO A 81 3.54 14.23 11.61
N LEU A 82 3.21 13.27 10.74
CA LEU A 82 4.14 12.77 9.73
C LEU A 82 4.49 13.85 8.69
N ALA A 83 3.56 14.77 8.40
CA ALA A 83 3.83 15.91 7.52
C ALA A 83 4.99 16.76 8.05
N VAL A 84 5.02 17.01 9.37
CA VAL A 84 6.05 17.82 10.03
C VAL A 84 7.41 17.15 9.92
N ALA A 85 7.50 15.84 10.16
CA ALA A 85 8.74 15.09 10.00
C ALA A 85 9.25 15.13 8.55
N ILE A 86 8.35 14.94 7.57
CA ILE A 86 8.68 14.97 6.14
C ILE A 86 9.18 16.36 5.70
N GLN A 87 8.50 17.44 6.10
CA GLN A 87 8.89 18.81 5.76
C GLN A 87 10.24 19.21 6.35
N ALA A 88 10.58 18.67 7.52
CA ALA A 88 11.82 18.96 8.23
C ALA A 88 13.02 18.11 7.75
N CYS A 89 12.80 17.18 6.81
CA CYS A 89 13.87 16.39 6.20
C CYS A 89 14.82 17.28 5.38
N SER A 90 16.06 16.81 5.21
CA SER A 90 17.11 17.51 4.47
C SER A 90 17.03 17.25 2.97
N THR A 91 16.55 16.07 2.57
CA THR A 91 16.49 15.64 1.16
C THR A 91 15.21 14.87 0.86
N ALA A 92 14.88 14.76 -0.43
CA ALA A 92 13.79 13.92 -0.90
C ALA A 92 14.00 12.42 -0.55
N ALA A 93 15.25 11.93 -0.56
CA ALA A 93 15.58 10.58 -0.11
C ALA A 93 15.19 10.35 1.35
N GLU A 94 15.59 11.26 2.25
CA GLU A 94 15.27 11.18 3.68
C GLU A 94 13.76 11.31 3.94
N ALA A 95 13.09 12.16 3.17
CA ALA A 95 11.64 12.32 3.22
C ALA A 95 10.89 11.06 2.79
N LEU A 96 11.35 10.39 1.73
CA LEU A 96 10.79 9.12 1.25
C LEU A 96 11.05 7.98 2.23
N GLU A 97 12.23 7.90 2.83
CA GLU A 97 12.54 6.92 3.87
C GLU A 97 11.66 7.14 5.11
N THR A 98 11.53 8.39 5.56
CA THR A 98 10.66 8.78 6.67
C THR A 98 9.20 8.42 6.37
N GLY A 99 8.71 8.78 5.17
CA GLY A 99 7.38 8.40 4.71
C GLY A 99 7.20 6.88 4.71
N SER A 100 8.11 6.13 4.08
CA SER A 100 8.06 4.67 4.02
C SER A 100 7.99 4.02 5.41
N ARG A 101 8.72 4.57 6.38
CA ARG A 101 8.81 4.02 7.74
C ARG A 101 7.58 4.35 8.59
N TYR A 102 7.04 5.56 8.47
CA TYR A 102 6.04 6.08 9.40
C TYR A 102 4.64 6.26 8.79
N LEU A 103 4.42 5.90 7.51
CA LEU A 103 3.10 5.99 6.87
C LEU A 103 2.01 5.20 7.61
N TYR A 104 2.38 4.22 8.45
CA TYR A 104 1.44 3.51 9.32
C TYR A 104 0.65 4.43 10.26
N ALA A 105 1.20 5.59 10.64
CA ALA A 105 0.50 6.60 11.43
C ALA A 105 -0.65 7.28 10.66
N HIS A 106 -0.61 7.21 9.33
CA HIS A 106 -1.71 7.63 8.46
C HIS A 106 -2.61 6.45 8.04
N SER A 107 -2.00 5.33 7.66
CA SER A 107 -2.69 4.06 7.47
C SER A 107 -1.72 2.88 7.52
N PRO A 108 -1.94 1.89 8.41
CA PRO A 108 -1.15 0.67 8.44
C PRO A 108 -1.22 -0.17 7.16
N ALA A 109 -2.22 0.07 6.30
CA ALA A 109 -2.41 -0.65 5.04
C ALA A 109 -1.62 -0.03 3.87
N LEU A 110 -1.09 1.18 4.01
CA LEU A 110 -0.42 1.89 2.92
C LEU A 110 1.10 1.79 3.02
N ARG A 111 1.77 1.67 1.88
CA ARG A 111 3.23 1.64 1.76
C ARG A 111 3.66 2.54 0.62
N VAL A 112 4.75 3.26 0.83
CA VAL A 112 5.51 3.94 -0.21
C VAL A 112 6.95 3.44 -0.16
N ALA A 113 7.61 3.33 -1.29
CA ALA A 113 9.00 2.88 -1.34
C ALA A 113 9.72 3.39 -2.58
N VAL A 114 11.05 3.52 -2.46
CA VAL A 114 11.95 3.67 -3.61
C VAL A 114 12.32 2.26 -4.09
N GLU A 115 12.07 1.99 -5.36
CA GLU A 115 12.32 0.71 -6.01
C GLU A 115 13.20 0.90 -7.26
N PRO A 116 13.89 -0.15 -7.72
CA PRO A 116 14.52 -0.13 -9.04
C PRO A 116 13.52 0.25 -10.12
N ASP A 117 13.99 0.90 -11.19
CA ASP A 117 13.14 1.23 -12.33
C ASP A 117 12.45 -0.04 -12.88
N PRO A 118 11.11 -0.08 -13.00
CA PRO A 118 10.41 -1.26 -13.55
C PRO A 118 10.81 -1.57 -15.00
N HIS A 119 11.43 -0.62 -15.71
CA HIS A 119 11.98 -0.79 -17.05
C HIS A 119 13.51 -0.96 -17.09
N GLY A 120 14.17 -1.06 -15.94
CA GLY A 120 15.61 -1.31 -15.84
C GLY A 120 16.51 -0.18 -16.36
N ARG A 121 15.98 1.04 -16.54
CA ARG A 121 16.77 2.17 -17.05
C ARG A 121 17.71 2.69 -15.97
N GLN A 122 19.00 2.76 -16.29
CA GLN A 122 20.00 3.36 -15.41
C GLN A 122 19.69 4.84 -15.15
N GLY A 123 19.92 5.27 -13.91
CA GLY A 123 19.66 6.65 -13.48
C GLY A 123 18.18 6.97 -13.25
N VAL A 124 17.27 5.98 -13.35
CA VAL A 124 15.85 6.12 -13.04
C VAL A 124 15.49 5.19 -11.88
N VAL A 125 14.54 5.61 -11.05
CA VAL A 125 13.97 4.82 -9.95
C VAL A 125 12.44 4.90 -9.98
N GLY A 126 11.78 3.89 -9.42
CA GLY A 126 10.33 3.90 -9.21
C GLY A 126 10.00 4.35 -7.79
N LEU A 127 9.14 5.35 -7.64
CA LEU A 127 8.51 5.67 -6.36
C LEU A 127 7.15 4.97 -6.34
N SER A 128 7.08 3.84 -5.63
CA SER A 128 5.87 3.02 -5.59
C SER A 128 4.90 3.49 -4.50
N TYR A 129 3.61 3.42 -4.79
CA TYR A 129 2.52 3.53 -3.82
C TYR A 129 1.73 2.22 -3.84
N ARG A 130 1.57 1.59 -2.69
CA ARG A 130 0.97 0.26 -2.56
C ARG A 130 0.01 0.22 -1.38
N LYS A 131 -1.10 -0.49 -1.56
CA LYS A 131 -1.97 -0.91 -0.48
C LYS A 131 -1.81 -2.40 -0.25
N ASP A 132 -1.74 -2.82 1.01
CA ASP A 132 -1.80 -4.22 1.38
C ASP A 132 -3.21 -4.76 1.09
N LEU A 133 -3.33 -5.57 0.04
CA LEU A 133 -4.61 -6.13 -0.40
C LEU A 133 -5.20 -7.15 0.59
N ARG A 134 -4.43 -7.55 1.61
CA ARG A 134 -4.94 -8.36 2.72
C ARG A 134 -5.77 -7.53 3.69
N GLU A 135 -5.49 -6.25 3.76
CA GLU A 135 -6.16 -5.30 4.66
C GLU A 135 -7.40 -4.67 3.99
N SER A 136 -7.33 -4.36 2.69
CA SER A 136 -8.49 -3.84 1.94
C SER A 136 -8.42 -4.21 0.46
N SER A 137 -9.57 -4.60 -0.09
CA SER A 137 -9.74 -4.92 -1.51
C SER A 137 -9.27 -3.79 -2.41
N TYR A 138 -8.74 -4.13 -3.58
CA TYR A 138 -8.29 -3.12 -4.54
C TYR A 138 -9.41 -2.13 -4.91
N SER A 139 -9.10 -0.83 -4.88
CA SER A 139 -9.98 0.25 -5.32
C SER A 139 -9.21 1.16 -6.27
N PRO A 140 -9.69 1.37 -7.51
CA PRO A 140 -9.02 2.24 -8.47
C PRO A 140 -9.12 3.72 -8.05
N GLN A 141 -10.24 4.18 -7.48
CA GLN A 141 -10.36 5.57 -7.01
C GLN A 141 -9.42 5.87 -5.85
N ALA A 142 -9.30 4.97 -4.87
CA ALA A 142 -8.35 5.11 -3.76
C ALA A 142 -6.89 5.04 -4.24
N THR A 143 -6.61 4.27 -5.29
CA THR A 143 -5.28 4.20 -5.92
C THR A 143 -4.92 5.51 -6.62
N GLU A 144 -5.83 6.07 -7.41
CA GLU A 144 -5.65 7.37 -8.07
C GLU A 144 -5.51 8.50 -7.05
N LEU A 145 -6.31 8.50 -5.98
CA LEU A 145 -6.19 9.45 -4.87
C LEU A 145 -4.80 9.39 -4.23
N GLY A 146 -4.38 8.20 -3.80
CA GLY A 146 -3.11 8.03 -3.10
C GLY A 146 -1.90 8.36 -3.95
N LEU A 147 -1.84 7.86 -5.19
CA LEU A 147 -0.74 8.16 -6.11
C LEU A 147 -0.75 9.63 -6.56
N GLY A 148 -1.94 10.20 -6.81
CA GLY A 148 -2.08 11.60 -7.18
C GLY A 148 -1.60 12.53 -6.07
N LEU A 149 -2.03 12.26 -4.83
CA LEU A 149 -1.55 13.00 -3.68
C LEU A 149 -0.04 12.83 -3.47
N PHE A 150 0.49 11.62 -3.63
CA PHE A 150 1.93 11.37 -3.52
C PHE A 150 2.72 12.21 -4.55
N PHE A 151 2.26 12.26 -5.81
CA PHE A 151 2.84 13.12 -6.83
C PHE A 151 2.77 14.61 -6.47
N ARG A 152 1.63 15.09 -5.94
CA ARG A 152 1.48 16.49 -5.55
C ARG A 152 2.39 16.87 -4.39
N ILE A 153 2.48 16.02 -3.37
CA ILE A 153 3.37 16.21 -2.23
C ILE A 153 4.82 16.26 -2.72
N ALA A 154 5.24 15.28 -3.53
CA ALA A 154 6.58 15.24 -4.07
C ALA A 154 6.88 16.50 -4.90
N SER A 155 5.98 16.89 -5.79
CA SER A 155 6.12 18.10 -6.61
C SER A 155 6.20 19.38 -5.77
N THR A 156 5.43 19.48 -4.69
CA THR A 156 5.43 20.66 -3.83
C THR A 156 6.75 20.77 -3.06
N LEU A 157 7.23 19.68 -2.49
CA LEU A 157 8.45 19.67 -1.68
C LEU A 157 9.72 19.99 -2.48
N VAL A 158 9.78 19.58 -3.75
CA VAL A 158 10.95 19.80 -4.63
C VAL A 158 10.78 20.99 -5.58
N GLY A 159 9.71 21.78 -5.45
CA GLY A 159 9.49 22.96 -6.32
C GLY A 159 9.14 22.62 -7.78
N GLY A 160 8.53 21.45 -8.02
CA GLY A 160 8.17 20.91 -9.32
C GLY A 160 8.97 19.66 -9.66
N LEU A 161 8.29 18.56 -9.97
CA LEU A 161 8.92 17.25 -10.20
C LEU A 161 9.53 17.13 -11.60
N SER A 162 10.50 17.99 -11.93
CA SER A 162 11.16 18.06 -13.25
C SER A 162 11.84 16.76 -13.72
N GLY A 163 12.10 15.82 -12.79
CA GLY A 163 12.64 14.50 -13.08
C GLY A 163 11.58 13.42 -13.34
N LEU A 164 10.27 13.72 -13.30
CA LEU A 164 9.22 12.74 -13.59
C LEU A 164 9.29 12.32 -15.06
N ARG A 165 9.34 11.00 -15.30
CA ARG A 165 9.46 10.41 -16.64
C ARG A 165 8.14 9.83 -17.14
N SER A 166 7.42 9.15 -16.26
CA SER A 166 6.13 8.55 -16.57
C SER A 166 5.45 8.10 -15.28
N VAL A 167 4.14 7.90 -15.35
CA VAL A 167 3.35 7.31 -14.26
C VAL A 167 2.85 5.93 -14.69
N GLU A 168 2.81 4.98 -13.76
CA GLU A 168 2.21 3.66 -13.96
C GLU A 168 1.01 3.49 -13.03
N LEU A 169 -0.09 2.97 -13.57
CA LEU A 169 -1.30 2.65 -12.82
C LEU A 169 -1.68 1.17 -13.03
N PRO A 170 -2.15 0.48 -11.98
CA PRO A 170 -2.42 -0.96 -12.05
C PRO A 170 -3.77 -1.35 -12.67
N HIS A 171 -4.50 -0.37 -13.19
CA HIS A 171 -5.82 -0.54 -13.80
C HIS A 171 -5.86 0.09 -15.19
N GLN A 172 -6.90 -0.21 -15.96
CA GLN A 172 -7.19 0.50 -17.22
C GLN A 172 -7.69 1.93 -16.93
N PRO A 173 -7.56 2.88 -17.87
CA PRO A 173 -8.00 4.26 -17.65
C PRO A 173 -9.46 4.31 -17.21
N LEU A 174 -9.75 4.97 -16.08
CA LEU A 174 -11.12 5.23 -15.63
C LEU A 174 -11.70 6.43 -16.38
N SER A 175 -10.84 7.43 -16.64
CA SER A 175 -11.15 8.69 -17.30
C SER A 175 -10.42 8.81 -18.65
N PRO A 176 -10.72 9.82 -19.48
CA PRO A 176 -9.92 10.10 -20.68
C PRO A 176 -8.44 10.26 -20.34
N VAL A 177 -7.55 9.62 -21.10
CA VAL A 177 -6.08 9.64 -20.84
C VAL A 177 -5.54 11.05 -20.65
N ARG A 178 -6.07 12.02 -21.39
CA ARG A 178 -5.70 13.44 -21.28
C ARG A 178 -5.84 13.99 -19.86
N ARG A 179 -6.84 13.54 -19.09
CA ARG A 179 -7.03 13.97 -17.69
C ARG A 179 -5.80 13.64 -16.83
N TYR A 180 -5.21 12.48 -17.07
CA TYR A 180 -4.02 12.02 -16.36
C TYR A 180 -2.77 12.77 -16.84
N THR A 181 -2.61 12.97 -18.15
CA THR A 181 -1.45 13.73 -18.67
C THR A 181 -1.50 15.20 -18.24
N ASP A 182 -2.68 15.81 -18.18
CA ASP A 182 -2.86 17.17 -17.68
C ASP A 182 -2.57 17.27 -16.17
N TYR A 183 -2.90 16.24 -15.39
CA TYR A 183 -2.63 16.20 -13.95
C TYR A 183 -1.15 15.94 -13.62
N PHE A 184 -0.53 14.93 -14.24
CA PHE A 184 0.85 14.52 -13.94
C PHE A 184 1.91 15.26 -14.77
N GLY A 185 1.52 15.89 -15.87
CA GLY A 185 2.44 16.55 -16.81
C GLY A 185 3.30 15.61 -17.65
N VAL A 186 3.03 14.30 -17.61
CA VAL A 186 3.79 13.24 -18.31
C VAL A 186 2.85 12.14 -18.79
N ASP A 187 3.38 11.23 -19.63
CA ASP A 187 2.66 10.04 -20.06
C ASP A 187 2.32 9.11 -18.90
N VAL A 188 1.11 8.56 -18.95
CA VAL A 188 0.60 7.58 -17.97
C VAL A 188 0.37 6.24 -18.65
N ARG A 189 0.91 5.18 -18.05
CA ARG A 189 0.84 3.79 -18.54
C ARG A 189 -0.09 3.00 -17.63
N PHE A 190 -1.11 2.40 -18.24
CA PHE A 190 -2.17 1.68 -17.56
C PHE A 190 -1.94 0.17 -17.60
N GLY A 191 -2.69 -0.59 -16.77
CA GLY A 191 -2.63 -2.05 -16.73
C GLY A 191 -1.28 -2.60 -16.23
N ARG A 192 -0.58 -1.86 -15.37
CA ARG A 192 0.69 -2.30 -14.78
C ARG A 192 0.46 -3.09 -13.49
N THR A 193 1.53 -3.55 -12.84
CA THR A 193 1.42 -4.35 -11.61
C THR A 193 1.24 -3.48 -10.36
N THR A 194 1.68 -2.22 -10.40
CA THR A 194 1.71 -1.33 -9.23
C THR A 194 1.57 0.12 -9.66
N ALA A 195 1.09 0.98 -8.75
CA ALA A 195 1.08 2.42 -8.92
C ALA A 195 2.48 2.99 -8.67
N VAL A 196 3.11 3.61 -9.68
CA VAL A 196 4.52 4.05 -9.62
C VAL A 196 4.71 5.42 -10.29
N LEU A 197 5.45 6.31 -9.64
CA LEU A 197 6.03 7.50 -10.27
C LEU A 197 7.46 7.15 -10.69
N ARG A 198 7.76 7.14 -11.98
CA ARG A 198 9.13 6.90 -12.46
C ARG A 198 9.87 8.22 -12.54
N VAL A 199 10.92 8.37 -11.74
CA VAL A 199 11.67 9.63 -11.64
C VAL A 199 13.16 9.41 -11.91
N ASP A 200 13.84 10.45 -12.39
CA ASP A 200 15.31 10.47 -12.37
C ASP A 200 15.80 10.28 -10.93
N ARG A 201 16.81 9.43 -10.73
CA ARG A 201 17.39 9.14 -9.41
C ARG A 201 17.87 10.41 -8.71
N ARG A 202 18.37 11.41 -9.47
CA ARG A 202 18.82 12.71 -8.95
C ARG A 202 17.75 13.45 -8.14
N VAL A 203 16.46 13.17 -8.37
CA VAL A 203 15.36 13.76 -7.61
C VAL A 203 15.48 13.41 -6.13
N LEU A 204 16.04 12.25 -5.79
CA LEU A 204 16.27 11.84 -4.40
C LEU A 204 17.30 12.72 -3.68
N ASP A 205 18.20 13.35 -4.44
CA ASP A 205 19.27 14.19 -3.92
C ASP A 205 18.83 15.66 -3.75
N GLU A 206 17.61 16.02 -4.16
CA GLU A 206 17.07 17.38 -4.03
C GLU A 206 16.92 17.76 -2.54
N ALA A 207 17.51 18.88 -2.17
CA ALA A 207 17.53 19.37 -0.79
C ALA A 207 16.31 20.25 -0.49
N PHE A 208 15.77 20.13 0.72
CA PHE A 208 14.62 20.94 1.14
C PHE A 208 15.09 22.21 1.84
N ALA A 209 14.53 23.35 1.42
CA ALA A 209 14.79 24.64 2.08
C ALA A 209 14.28 24.69 3.53
N THR A 210 13.33 23.81 3.88
CA THR A 210 12.71 23.71 5.20
C THR A 210 13.43 22.75 6.16
N ALA A 211 14.58 22.22 5.76
CA ALA A 211 15.34 21.24 6.55
C ALA A 211 15.60 21.74 7.99
N ASN A 212 15.21 20.93 8.98
CA ASN A 212 15.42 21.23 10.38
C ASN A 212 15.47 19.95 11.22
N GLU A 213 16.69 19.54 11.60
CA GLU A 213 16.93 18.30 12.35
C GLU A 213 16.14 18.23 13.66
N SER A 214 16.11 19.31 14.43
CA SER A 214 15.45 19.33 15.73
C SER A 214 13.94 19.18 15.61
N ILE A 215 13.31 19.84 14.64
CA ILE A 215 11.88 19.68 14.35
C ILE A 215 11.60 18.25 13.89
N ARG A 216 12.46 17.69 13.03
CA ARG A 216 12.31 16.32 12.55
C ARG A 216 12.33 15.32 13.71
N LEU A 217 13.34 15.39 14.57
CA LEU A 217 13.47 14.49 15.73
C LEU A 217 12.26 14.60 16.68
N LEU A 218 11.83 15.83 16.99
CA LEU A 218 10.64 16.05 17.84
C LEU A 218 9.37 15.43 17.22
N ALA A 219 9.16 15.60 15.92
CA ALA A 219 8.03 15.00 15.21
C ALA A 219 8.11 13.47 15.18
N LEU A 220 9.31 12.90 14.98
CA LEU A 220 9.54 11.45 15.01
C LEU A 220 9.31 10.84 16.39
N ASP A 221 9.74 11.52 17.46
CA ASP A 221 9.50 11.05 18.83
C ASP A 221 8.01 11.10 19.16
N HIS A 222 7.32 12.17 18.78
CA HIS A 222 5.86 12.24 18.90
C HIS A 222 5.16 11.09 18.15
N LEU A 223 5.61 10.76 16.93
CA LEU A 223 5.07 9.62 16.17
C LEU A 223 5.29 8.28 16.89
N ARG A 224 6.47 8.06 17.48
CA ARG A 224 6.83 6.83 18.20
C ARG A 224 6.03 6.66 19.49
N GLU A 225 5.76 7.74 20.20
CA GLU A 225 5.00 7.73 21.45
C GLU A 225 3.49 7.58 21.21
N ARG A 226 2.97 8.20 20.15
CA ARG A 226 1.53 8.27 19.86
C ARG A 226 1.00 7.05 19.10
N TYR A 227 1.83 6.42 18.26
CA TYR A 227 1.40 5.35 17.35
C TYR A 227 2.25 4.09 17.48
N ASP A 228 1.60 2.97 17.77
CA ASP A 228 2.23 1.65 17.78
C ASP A 228 2.72 1.29 16.37
N ASP A 229 4.03 1.09 16.21
CA ASP A 229 4.63 0.63 14.97
C ASP A 229 4.19 -0.81 14.65
N PRO A 230 3.45 -1.06 13.56
CA PRO A 230 3.06 -2.41 13.17
C PRO A 230 4.24 -3.34 12.92
N ALA A 231 5.42 -2.81 12.57
CA ALA A 231 6.64 -3.61 12.42
C ALA A 231 7.16 -4.18 13.74
N GLN A 232 6.78 -3.58 14.88
CA GLN A 232 7.11 -4.11 16.21
C GLN A 232 6.15 -5.20 16.69
N ARG A 233 5.01 -5.39 16.00
CA ARG A 233 4.10 -6.51 16.30
C ARG A 233 4.82 -7.84 16.08
N VAL A 234 4.61 -8.77 17.00
CA VAL A 234 5.22 -10.09 16.93
C VAL A 234 4.72 -10.84 15.71
N SER A 235 3.46 -10.68 15.32
CA SER A 235 2.94 -11.25 14.06
C SER A 235 3.71 -10.79 12.83
N THR A 236 4.05 -9.50 12.73
CA THR A 236 4.83 -8.95 11.62
C THR A 236 6.26 -9.49 11.62
N GLN A 237 6.91 -9.54 12.78
CA GLN A 237 8.26 -10.10 12.92
C GLN A 237 8.30 -11.59 12.58
N VAL A 238 7.32 -12.36 13.06
CA VAL A 238 7.13 -13.78 12.72
C VAL A 238 6.91 -13.94 11.22
N ARG A 239 6.09 -13.10 10.60
CA ARG A 239 5.84 -13.12 9.16
C ARG A 239 7.13 -12.91 8.36
N GLY A 240 7.95 -11.93 8.74
CA GLY A 240 9.25 -11.66 8.10
C GLY A 240 10.21 -12.86 8.22
N ALA A 241 10.40 -13.37 9.44
CA ALA A 241 11.24 -14.54 9.68
C ALA A 241 10.76 -15.78 8.92
N LEU A 242 9.44 -15.99 8.82
CA LEU A 242 8.86 -17.08 8.03
C LEU A 242 9.05 -16.88 6.52
N ALA A 243 8.92 -15.66 6.02
CA ALA A 243 9.14 -15.34 4.61
C ALA A 243 10.58 -15.64 4.17
N GLU A 244 11.56 -15.39 5.04
CA GLU A 244 12.97 -15.73 4.78
C GLU A 244 13.27 -17.23 4.95
N ALA A 245 12.59 -17.90 5.89
CA ALA A 245 12.82 -19.32 6.16
C ALA A 245 12.08 -20.29 5.21
N LEU A 246 11.06 -19.80 4.49
CA LEU A 246 10.28 -20.64 3.57
C LEU A 246 11.17 -21.29 2.51
N GLY A 247 10.98 -22.59 2.31
CA GLY A 247 11.73 -23.38 1.32
C GLY A 247 13.14 -23.78 1.74
N THR A 248 13.66 -23.31 2.89
CA THR A 248 14.97 -23.72 3.42
C THR A 248 14.85 -24.76 4.52
N ASN A 249 13.93 -24.56 5.48
CA ASN A 249 13.68 -25.49 6.59
C ASN A 249 12.19 -25.61 6.88
N PRO A 250 11.73 -26.71 7.52
CA PRO A 250 10.36 -26.82 8.00
C PRO A 250 10.06 -25.66 8.96
N PRO A 251 9.04 -24.81 8.68
CA PRO A 251 8.72 -23.68 9.53
C PRO A 251 8.25 -24.18 10.90
N ALA A 252 9.04 -23.93 11.94
CA ALA A 252 8.78 -24.37 13.30
C ALA A 252 8.75 -23.18 14.27
N VAL A 253 7.76 -23.16 15.17
CA VAL A 253 7.57 -22.13 16.20
C VAL A 253 8.87 -21.90 16.98
N ALA A 254 9.56 -22.98 17.37
CA ALA A 254 10.78 -22.90 18.16
C ALA A 254 11.96 -22.26 17.42
N ALA A 255 12.03 -22.44 16.09
CA ALA A 255 13.08 -21.83 15.27
C ALA A 255 12.84 -20.31 15.14
N VAL A 256 11.60 -19.92 14.82
CA VAL A 256 11.25 -18.50 14.70
C VAL A 256 11.34 -17.77 16.05
N ALA A 257 10.91 -18.41 17.14
CA ALA A 257 11.06 -17.84 18.48
C ALA A 257 12.54 -17.56 18.81
N ARG A 258 13.45 -18.46 18.45
CA ARG A 258 14.89 -18.26 18.63
C ARG A 258 15.44 -17.09 17.81
N LEU A 259 15.01 -16.96 16.54
CA LEU A 259 15.39 -15.83 15.69
C LEU A 259 14.95 -14.48 16.28
N LEU A 260 13.80 -14.46 16.94
CA LEU A 260 13.24 -13.26 17.59
C LEU A 260 13.71 -13.08 19.04
N ALA A 261 14.67 -13.89 19.53
CA ALA A 261 15.13 -13.90 20.92
C ALA A 261 13.99 -14.05 21.96
N LEU A 262 12.98 -14.87 21.64
CA LEU A 262 11.83 -15.16 22.49
C LEU A 262 11.76 -16.66 22.85
N HIS A 263 11.17 -16.94 24.01
CA HIS A 263 10.73 -18.30 24.32
C HIS A 263 9.47 -18.65 23.48
N PRO A 264 9.30 -19.90 22.97
CA PRO A 264 8.16 -20.28 22.14
C PRO A 264 6.79 -19.96 22.77
N ARG A 265 6.66 -20.22 24.08
CA ARG A 265 5.46 -19.91 24.86
C ARG A 265 5.17 -18.39 24.92
N THR A 266 6.21 -17.56 24.97
CA THR A 266 6.08 -16.10 24.94
C THR A 266 5.62 -15.62 23.57
N LEU A 267 6.21 -16.17 22.50
CA LEU A 267 5.83 -15.86 21.12
C LEU A 267 4.36 -16.20 20.86
N GLN A 268 3.94 -17.42 21.21
CA GLN A 268 2.54 -17.84 21.07
C GLN A 268 1.58 -16.98 21.90
N ARG A 269 1.94 -16.63 23.14
CA ARG A 269 1.14 -15.72 23.97
C ARG A 269 0.99 -14.33 23.36
N ARG A 270 2.07 -13.76 22.79
CA ARG A 270 2.03 -12.45 22.14
C ARG A 270 1.22 -12.48 20.84
N LEU A 271 1.35 -13.54 20.02
CA LEU A 271 0.50 -13.73 18.84
C LEU A 271 -0.98 -13.83 19.22
N ALA A 272 -1.31 -14.58 20.29
CA ALA A 272 -2.68 -14.68 20.78
C ALA A 272 -3.22 -13.34 21.28
N ALA A 273 -2.39 -12.51 21.93
CA ALA A 273 -2.76 -11.14 22.33
C ALA A 273 -3.01 -10.23 21.11
N GLU A 274 -2.36 -10.51 19.97
CA GLU A 274 -2.61 -9.85 18.69
C GLU A 274 -3.80 -10.48 17.91
N GLY A 275 -4.50 -11.47 18.49
CA GLY A 275 -5.65 -12.12 17.87
C GLY A 275 -5.31 -13.12 16.76
N THR A 276 -4.07 -13.60 16.70
CA THR A 276 -3.59 -14.55 15.68
C THR A 276 -2.84 -15.73 16.31
N SER A 277 -2.38 -16.67 15.48
CA SER A 277 -1.52 -17.79 15.88
C SER A 277 -0.36 -17.97 14.92
N PHE A 278 0.66 -18.73 15.32
CA PHE A 278 1.80 -19.01 14.44
C PHE A 278 1.36 -19.72 13.16
N GLU A 279 0.42 -20.66 13.29
CA GLU A 279 -0.15 -21.43 12.19
C GLU A 279 -0.91 -20.52 11.23
N ALA A 280 -1.68 -19.56 11.74
CA ALA A 280 -2.38 -18.57 10.93
C ALA A 280 -1.39 -17.68 10.16
N VAL A 281 -0.36 -17.13 10.83
CA VAL A 281 0.66 -16.33 10.15
C VAL A 281 1.41 -17.16 9.11
N LEU A 282 1.77 -18.41 9.41
CA LEU A 282 2.43 -19.30 8.46
C LEU A 282 1.55 -19.59 7.23
N ASP A 283 0.25 -19.83 7.44
CA ASP A 283 -0.70 -20.07 6.37
C ASP A 283 -0.79 -18.87 5.42
N GLU A 284 -0.79 -17.65 5.96
CA GLU A 284 -0.77 -16.40 5.20
C GLU A 284 0.50 -16.23 4.38
N VAL A 285 1.69 -16.46 4.98
CA VAL A 285 2.96 -16.34 4.23
C VAL A 285 3.00 -17.36 3.09
N ARG A 286 2.54 -18.59 3.33
CA ARG A 286 2.46 -19.62 2.29
C ARG A 286 1.50 -19.23 1.17
N ARG A 287 0.34 -18.64 1.52
CA ARG A 287 -0.63 -18.13 0.54
C ARG A 287 0.00 -17.08 -0.36
N ASP A 288 0.67 -16.09 0.22
CA ASP A 288 1.28 -14.99 -0.53
C ASP A 288 2.44 -15.46 -1.43
N ALA A 289 3.30 -16.34 -0.90
CA ALA A 289 4.39 -16.95 -1.66
C ALA A 289 3.85 -17.83 -2.81
N THR A 290 2.78 -18.61 -2.55
CA THR A 290 2.12 -19.44 -3.57
C THR A 290 1.59 -18.58 -4.71
N ARG A 291 0.83 -17.53 -4.40
CA ARG A 291 0.31 -16.61 -5.42
C ARG A 291 1.45 -16.06 -6.26
N ARG A 292 2.49 -15.52 -5.61
CA ARG A 292 3.66 -14.94 -6.28
C ARG A 292 4.31 -15.93 -7.25
N HIS A 293 4.70 -17.12 -6.78
CA HIS A 293 5.33 -18.12 -7.64
C HIS A 293 4.43 -18.58 -8.78
N LEU A 294 3.12 -18.72 -8.56
CA LEU A 294 2.18 -19.14 -9.60
C LEU A 294 1.97 -18.05 -10.66
N THR A 295 2.04 -16.77 -10.31
CA THR A 295 1.79 -15.66 -11.23
C THR A 295 3.03 -15.09 -11.88
N THR A 296 4.22 -15.25 -11.28
CA THR A 296 5.47 -14.67 -11.79
C THR A 296 6.45 -15.69 -12.37
N THR A 297 6.18 -17.00 -12.22
CA THR A 297 7.08 -18.06 -12.68
C THR A 297 6.34 -19.21 -13.37
N MET A 298 7.08 -19.99 -14.16
CA MET A 298 6.59 -21.22 -14.78
C MET A 298 7.07 -22.49 -14.05
N LEU A 299 7.47 -22.37 -12.77
CA LEU A 299 8.00 -23.51 -12.00
C LEU A 299 6.98 -24.67 -11.91
N PRO A 300 7.44 -25.94 -11.98
CA PRO A 300 6.59 -27.10 -11.72
C PRO A 300 5.88 -26.99 -10.37
N LEU A 301 4.62 -27.42 -10.29
CA LEU A 301 3.82 -27.29 -9.06
C LEU A 301 4.43 -28.03 -7.85
N ALA A 302 5.11 -29.15 -8.09
CA ALA A 302 5.87 -29.85 -7.06
C ALA A 302 6.99 -28.97 -6.49
N GLN A 303 7.72 -28.26 -7.35
CA GLN A 303 8.76 -27.33 -6.91
C GLN A 303 8.17 -26.12 -6.18
N VAL A 304 7.04 -25.59 -6.64
CA VAL A 304 6.31 -24.53 -5.91
C VAL A 304 5.90 -25.01 -4.53
N ALA A 305 5.40 -26.24 -4.40
CA ALA A 305 5.03 -26.83 -3.11
C ALA A 305 6.22 -26.86 -2.14
N THR A 306 7.39 -27.32 -2.60
CA THR A 306 8.62 -27.32 -1.80
C THR A 306 9.05 -25.91 -1.40
N LEU A 307 9.03 -24.95 -2.34
CA LEU A 307 9.43 -23.55 -2.07
C LEU A 307 8.52 -22.87 -1.03
N VAL A 308 7.24 -23.20 -1.00
CA VAL A 308 6.30 -22.68 0.02
C VAL A 308 6.22 -23.60 1.25
N GLY A 309 7.15 -24.54 1.40
CA GLY A 309 7.29 -25.38 2.59
C GLY A 309 6.17 -26.42 2.77
N PHE A 310 5.56 -26.90 1.70
CA PHE A 310 4.75 -28.11 1.69
C PHE A 310 5.59 -29.32 1.29
N THR A 311 5.34 -30.47 1.92
CA THR A 311 6.00 -31.73 1.61
C THR A 311 5.51 -32.32 0.28
N GLU A 312 4.25 -32.08 -0.07
CA GLU A 312 3.62 -32.65 -1.27
C GLU A 312 2.84 -31.62 -2.08
N GLN A 313 2.77 -31.83 -3.40
CA GLN A 313 1.95 -31.04 -4.32
C GLN A 313 0.45 -31.16 -4.02
N SER A 314 0.01 -32.31 -3.49
CA SER A 314 -1.37 -32.58 -3.06
C SER A 314 -1.81 -31.52 -2.03
N THR A 315 -0.99 -31.28 -1.00
CA THR A 315 -1.24 -30.30 0.07
C THR A 315 -1.35 -28.88 -0.47
N LEU A 316 -0.44 -28.49 -1.37
CA LEU A 316 -0.51 -27.19 -2.06
C LEU A 316 -1.84 -27.05 -2.82
N SER A 317 -2.30 -28.10 -3.49
CA SER A 317 -3.51 -28.08 -4.30
C SER A 317 -4.78 -27.93 -3.46
N HIS A 318 -4.82 -28.49 -2.25
CA HIS A 318 -5.91 -28.28 -1.30
C HIS A 318 -5.87 -26.88 -0.70
N ALA A 319 -4.69 -26.42 -0.28
CA ALA A 319 -4.52 -25.09 0.29
C ALA A 319 -4.90 -23.99 -0.70
N ALA A 320 -4.46 -24.10 -1.96
CA ALA A 320 -4.80 -23.15 -3.02
C ALA A 320 -6.32 -23.05 -3.27
N ARG A 321 -7.04 -24.18 -3.26
CA ARG A 321 -8.51 -24.17 -3.38
C ARG A 321 -9.16 -23.45 -2.21
N ARG A 322 -8.69 -23.68 -0.98
CA ARG A 322 -9.18 -22.98 0.20
C ARG A 322 -8.89 -21.47 0.14
N TRP A 323 -7.71 -21.08 -0.32
CA TRP A 323 -7.28 -19.68 -0.30
C TRP A 323 -7.78 -18.82 -1.47
N PHE A 324 -7.96 -19.43 -2.63
CA PHE A 324 -8.19 -18.73 -3.90
C PHE A 324 -9.45 -19.21 -4.62
N GLY A 325 -10.17 -20.19 -4.08
CA GLY A 325 -11.37 -20.76 -4.70
C GLY A 325 -11.10 -21.59 -5.96
N CYS A 326 -9.84 -21.76 -6.37
CA CYS A 326 -9.45 -22.47 -7.59
C CYS A 326 -8.16 -23.27 -7.41
N SER A 327 -7.84 -24.13 -8.37
CA SER A 327 -6.61 -24.92 -8.38
C SER A 327 -5.38 -24.07 -8.76
N PRO A 328 -4.16 -24.49 -8.37
CA PRO A 328 -2.93 -23.81 -8.77
C PRO A 328 -2.77 -23.63 -10.28
N ARG A 329 -3.25 -24.61 -11.08
CA ARG A 329 -3.18 -24.57 -12.55
C ARG A 329 -4.11 -23.51 -13.13
N GLU A 330 -5.32 -23.39 -12.59
CA GLU A 330 -6.29 -22.37 -13.00
C GLU A 330 -5.79 -20.97 -12.67
N LEU A 331 -5.27 -20.77 -11.45
CA LEU A 331 -4.70 -19.49 -11.02
C LEU A 331 -3.55 -19.04 -11.95
N ARG A 332 -2.66 -19.97 -12.33
CA ARG A 332 -1.58 -19.69 -13.29
C ARG A 332 -2.12 -19.34 -14.67
N ARG A 333 -3.09 -20.10 -15.20
CA ARG A 333 -3.71 -19.82 -16.51
C ARG A 333 -4.39 -18.46 -16.53
N GLU A 334 -5.01 -18.04 -15.44
CA GLU A 334 -5.62 -16.72 -15.32
C GLU A 334 -4.58 -15.61 -15.40
N ALA A 335 -3.51 -15.72 -14.61
CA ALA A 335 -2.42 -14.75 -14.59
C ALA A 335 -1.71 -14.62 -15.95
N THR A 336 -1.44 -15.74 -16.63
CA THR A 336 -0.82 -15.72 -17.97
C THR A 336 -1.74 -15.10 -19.02
N ARG A 337 -3.06 -15.34 -18.92
CA ARG A 337 -4.04 -14.73 -19.84
C ARG A 337 -4.06 -13.21 -19.66
N THR A 338 -4.09 -12.73 -18.42
CA THR A 338 -4.01 -11.29 -18.11
C THR A 338 -2.71 -10.67 -18.63
N ALA A 339 -1.57 -11.35 -18.52
CA ALA A 339 -0.29 -10.85 -19.02
C ALA A 339 -0.22 -10.77 -20.56
N LEU A 340 -0.85 -11.71 -21.28
CA LEU A 340 -0.90 -11.73 -22.74
C LEU A 340 -1.86 -10.67 -23.30
N THR A 341 -2.98 -10.41 -22.63
CA THR A 341 -3.91 -9.33 -23.00
C THR A 341 -3.30 -7.93 -22.77
N LEU A 342 -2.27 -7.82 -21.93
CA LEU A 342 -1.53 -6.58 -21.66
C LEU A 342 -0.30 -6.38 -22.57
N SER A 343 0.02 -7.34 -23.43
CA SER A 343 1.16 -7.32 -24.35
C SER A 343 0.76 -7.09 -25.82
N HIS A 344 -0.53 -6.87 -26.10
CA HIS A 344 -1.10 -6.51 -27.40
C HIS A 344 -1.82 -5.16 -27.30
#